data_AF-A0A1V0N5A7-F1
#
_entry.id   AF-A0A1V0N5A7-F1
#
_cell.length_a   1.000
_cell.length_b   1.000
_cell.length_c   1.000
_cell.angle_alpha   90.00
_cell.angle_beta   90.00
_cell.angle_gamma   90.00
#
_symmetry.space_group_name_H-M   'P 1'
#
loop_
_entity.id
_entity.type
_entity.pdbx_description
1 polymer ?
#
loop_
_entity_poly.entity_id
_entity_poly.type
_entity_poly.pdbx_seq_one_letter_code
_entity_poly.pdbx_strand_id
1 'polypeptide(L)'
;MSDYIHELRFMEEKNLTLEISYRLNYEDKACGSIRIFDGQIDPEKDNYELYMELLECGLTSEQVEERVKKMEDEINSGKLDLTL
;
A
#
# COMPACT_ATOMS: atom_id res chain seq x y z
N MET A 1 -19.89 -7.53 -6.52
CA MET A 1 -18.96 -6.85 -5.60
C MET A 1 -17.57 -7.08 -6.17
N SER A 2 -16.71 -6.06 -6.22
CA SER A 2 -15.35 -6.25 -6.74
C SER A 2 -14.57 -7.11 -5.76
N ASP A 3 -14.08 -8.27 -6.22
CA ASP A 3 -13.26 -9.18 -5.41
C ASP A 3 -11.81 -8.66 -5.23
N TYR A 4 -11.54 -7.44 -5.72
CA TYR A 4 -10.24 -6.80 -5.75
C TYR A 4 -10.34 -5.34 -5.32
N ILE A 5 -9.48 -4.97 -4.37
CA ILE A 5 -9.21 -3.62 -3.88
C ILE A 5 -7.93 -3.16 -4.56
N HIS A 6 -8.01 -2.05 -5.27
CA HIS A 6 -6.83 -1.37 -5.81
C HIS A 6 -6.98 0.12 -5.67
N GLU A 7 -6.07 0.73 -4.92
CA GLU A 7 -6.12 2.15 -4.58
C GLU A 7 -4.72 2.74 -4.60
N LEU A 8 -4.61 3.99 -5.05
CA LEU A 8 -3.40 4.78 -4.97
C LEU A 8 -3.68 6.00 -4.08
N ARG A 9 -2.84 6.21 -3.07
CA ARG A 9 -2.93 7.34 -2.15
C ARG A 9 -1.64 8.13 -2.19
N PHE A 10 -1.71 9.32 -2.77
CA PHE A 10 -0.57 10.24 -2.80
C PHE A 10 -0.53 11.07 -1.52
N MET A 11 0.60 11.01 -0.82
CA MET A 11 0.89 11.79 0.38
C MET A 11 1.77 12.99 0.00
N GLU A 12 1.13 14.11 -0.37
CA GLU A 12 1.83 15.32 -0.84
C GLU A 12 2.94 15.81 0.11
N GLU A 13 2.67 15.82 1.42
CA GLU A 13 3.61 16.30 2.44
C GLU A 13 4.92 15.50 2.52
N LYS A 14 4.86 14.22 2.12
CA LYS A 14 6.00 13.30 2.12
C LYS A 14 6.57 13.08 0.73
N ASN A 15 5.85 13.52 -0.31
CA ASN A 15 6.12 13.18 -1.70
C ASN A 15 6.22 11.66 -1.89
N LEU A 16 5.23 10.90 -1.41
CA LEU A 16 5.18 9.44 -1.51
C LEU A 16 3.82 8.98 -2.03
N THR A 17 3.77 7.84 -2.71
CA THR A 17 2.50 7.17 -3.08
C THR A 17 2.40 5.81 -2.42
N LEU A 18 1.28 5.54 -1.74
CA LEU A 18 0.91 4.21 -1.30
C LEU A 18 0.04 3.55 -2.36
N GLU A 19 0.46 2.38 -2.85
CA GLU A 19 -0.35 1.49 -3.67
C GLU A 19 -0.89 0.35 -2.82
N ILE A 20 -2.21 0.23 -2.76
CA ILE A 20 -2.91 -0.89 -2.15
C ILE A 20 -3.36 -1.82 -3.27
N SER A 21 -3.08 -3.10 -3.14
CA SER A 21 -3.54 -4.15 -4.04
C SER A 21 -3.95 -5.35 -3.20
N TYR A 22 -5.23 -5.72 -3.16
CA TYR A 22 -5.69 -6.83 -2.32
C TYR A 22 -6.91 -7.57 -2.89
N ARG A 23 -6.91 -8.90 -2.83
CA ARG A 23 -8.00 -9.77 -3.29
C ARG A 23 -8.75 -10.37 -2.12
N LEU A 24 -10.05 -10.08 -2.01
CA LEU A 24 -10.89 -10.45 -0.86
C LEU A 24 -11.29 -11.94 -0.84
N ASN A 25 -11.37 -12.59 -2.00
CA ASN A 25 -11.88 -13.96 -2.15
C ASN A 25 -10.89 -14.88 -2.87
N TYR A 26 -9.59 -14.77 -2.54
CA TYR A 26 -8.51 -15.53 -3.16
C TYR A 26 -7.88 -16.50 -2.15
N GLU A 27 -7.61 -17.74 -2.56
CA GLU A 27 -6.96 -18.77 -1.73
C GLU A 27 -5.56 -19.06 -2.29
N ASP A 28 -4.56 -18.30 -1.82
CA ASP A 28 -3.14 -18.47 -2.18
C ASP A 28 -2.24 -18.04 -1.01
N LYS A 29 -0.92 -18.01 -1.19
CA LYS A 29 0.04 -17.69 -0.11
C LYS A 29 0.01 -16.23 0.36
N ALA A 30 -0.36 -15.30 -0.53
CA ALA A 30 -0.54 -13.89 -0.23
C ALA A 30 -1.69 -13.34 -1.09
N CYS A 31 -2.56 -12.53 -0.51
CA CYS A 31 -3.74 -12.02 -1.20
C CYS A 31 -3.59 -10.56 -1.63
N GLY A 32 -2.50 -9.91 -1.24
CA GLY A 32 -2.22 -8.55 -1.65
C GLY A 32 -0.92 -8.00 -1.10
N SER A 33 -0.73 -6.71 -1.31
CA SER A 33 0.39 -5.95 -0.78
C SER A 33 0.02 -4.47 -0.61
N ILE A 34 0.72 -3.82 0.30
CA ILE A 34 0.82 -2.36 0.36
C ILE A 34 2.24 -2.01 -0.08
N ARG A 35 2.37 -1.20 -1.13
CA ARG A 35 3.66 -0.75 -1.65
C ARG A 35 3.77 0.75 -1.50
N ILE A 36 4.99 1.24 -1.31
CA ILE A 36 5.29 2.65 -1.18
C ILE A 36 6.28 3.03 -2.27
N PHE A 37 5.94 4.06 -3.02
CA PHE A 37 6.75 4.62 -4.09
C PHE A 37 7.19 6.03 -3.74
N ASP A 38 8.40 6.39 -4.21
CA ASP A 38 8.86 7.78 -4.18
C ASP A 38 8.09 8.62 -5.21
N GLY A 39 7.59 9.76 -4.77
CA GLY A 39 6.80 10.68 -5.58
C GLY A 39 5.41 10.17 -5.96
N GLN A 40 4.85 10.80 -6.98
CA GLN A 40 3.58 10.41 -7.59
C GLN A 40 3.83 9.30 -8.62
N ILE A 41 3.01 8.25 -8.60
CA ILE A 41 3.09 7.19 -9.62
C ILE A 41 2.75 7.73 -11.00
N ASP A 42 3.65 7.47 -11.96
CA ASP A 42 3.52 7.79 -13.38
C ASP A 42 3.55 6.48 -14.20
N PRO A 43 2.48 6.10 -14.91
CA PRO A 43 2.44 4.84 -15.68
C PRO A 43 3.39 4.83 -16.89
N GLU A 44 3.94 5.98 -17.30
CA GLU A 44 4.88 6.08 -18.42
C GLU A 44 6.35 6.01 -17.96
N LYS A 45 6.61 5.93 -16.65
CA LYS A 45 7.96 5.93 -16.08
C LYS A 45 8.19 4.73 -15.16
N ASP A 46 9.47 4.46 -14.91
CA ASP A 46 9.87 3.55 -13.85
C ASP A 46 9.67 4.25 -12.50
N ASN A 47 8.65 3.82 -11.77
CA ASN A 47 8.37 4.29 -10.42
C ASN A 47 9.29 3.60 -9.42
N TYR A 48 9.89 4.39 -8.53
CA TYR A 48 10.86 3.86 -7.57
C TYR A 48 10.16 3.34 -6.32
N GLU A 49 10.14 2.01 -6.14
CA GLU A 49 9.57 1.36 -4.94
C GLU A 49 10.56 1.46 -3.76
N LEU A 50 10.08 2.02 -2.65
CA LEU A 50 10.83 2.17 -1.40
C LEU A 50 10.59 1.01 -0.45
N TYR A 51 9.36 0.50 -0.42
CA TYR A 51 8.92 -0.48 0.57
C TYR A 51 7.74 -1.30 0.06
N MET A 52 7.65 -2.56 0.49
CA MET A 52 6.51 -3.43 0.26
C MET A 52 6.21 -4.27 1.49
N GLU A 53 4.95 -4.28 1.91
CA GLU A 53 4.39 -5.21 2.89
C GLU A 53 3.41 -6.16 2.21
N LEU A 54 3.57 -7.47 2.43
CA LEU A 54 2.63 -8.47 1.94
C LEU A 54 1.44 -8.59 2.90
N LEU A 55 0.25 -8.67 2.32
CA LEU A 55 -1.00 -8.90 3.06
C LEU A 55 -1.38 -10.38 3.00
N GLU A 56 -1.63 -10.94 4.17
CA GLU A 56 -2.17 -12.28 4.35
C GLU A 56 -3.60 -12.40 3.79
N CYS A 57 -3.98 -13.60 3.37
CA CYS A 57 -5.34 -13.88 2.89
C CYS A 57 -6.37 -13.90 4.02
N GLY A 58 -7.64 -13.68 3.66
CA GLY A 58 -8.77 -13.73 4.60
C GLY A 58 -9.04 -12.45 5.37
N LEU A 59 -8.32 -11.36 5.07
CA LEU A 59 -8.65 -10.02 5.56
C LEU A 59 -9.91 -9.50 4.87
N THR A 60 -10.77 -8.84 5.65
CA THR A 60 -11.88 -8.03 5.14
C THR A 60 -11.40 -6.68 4.61
N SER A 61 -12.23 -5.98 3.83
CA SER A 61 -11.90 -4.64 3.35
C SER A 61 -11.59 -3.67 4.50
N GLU A 62 -12.31 -3.78 5.62
CA GLU A 62 -12.08 -2.96 6.81
C GLU A 62 -10.70 -3.24 7.43
N GLN A 63 -10.30 -4.52 7.52
CA GLN A 63 -8.99 -4.89 8.04
C GLN A 63 -7.84 -4.44 7.13
N VAL A 64 -8.05 -4.47 5.81
CA VAL A 64 -7.08 -3.91 4.85
C VAL A 64 -6.93 -2.41 5.07
N GLU A 65 -8.04 -1.68 5.21
CA GLU A 65 -8.02 -0.24 5.47
C GLU A 65 -7.32 0.10 6.80
N GLU A 66 -7.55 -0.69 7.85
CA GLU A 66 -6.85 -0.51 9.14
C GLU A 66 -5.33 -0.67 9.00
N ARG A 67 -4.87 -1.62 8.18
CA ARG A 67 -3.44 -1.82 7.90
C ARG A 67 -2.84 -0.64 7.14
N VAL A 68 -3.57 -0.12 6.14
CA VAL A 68 -3.15 1.05 5.36
C VAL A 68 -3.02 2.27 6.26
N LYS A 69 -4.03 2.55 7.08
CA LYS A 69 -4.00 3.67 8.01
C LYS A 69 -2.86 3.56 9.02
N LYS A 70 -2.62 2.36 9.56
CA LYS A 70 -1.48 2.12 10.46
C LYS A 70 -0.15 2.44 9.77
N MET A 71 0.01 2.07 8.49
CA MET A 71 1.21 2.37 7.72
C MET A 71 1.37 3.87 7.47
N GLU A 72 0.29 4.57 7.09
CA GLU A 72 0.28 6.03 6.96
C GLU A 72 0.70 6.72 8.29
N ASP A 73 0.19 6.24 9.43
CA ASP A 73 0.56 6.75 10.75
C ASP A 73 2.05 6.48 11.09
N GLU A 74 2.58 5.32 10.71
CA GLU A 74 3.99 4.96 10.90
C GLU A 74 4.93 5.81 10.04
N ILE A 75 4.55 6.11 8.78
CA ILE A 75 5.26 7.04 7.90
C ILE A 75 5.22 8.46 8.46
N ASN A 76 4.03 8.92 8.86
CA ASN A 76 3.84 10.28 9.37
C ASN A 76 4.59 10.52 10.67
N SER A 77 4.63 9.52 11.55
CA SER A 77 5.39 9.57 12.81
C SER A 77 6.90 9.37 12.62
N GLY A 78 7.36 8.99 11.43
CA GLY A 78 8.77 8.68 11.15
C GLY A 78 9.25 7.37 11.79
N LYS A 79 8.33 6.49 12.20
CA LYS A 79 8.66 5.14 12.66
C LYS A 79 9.11 4.25 11.49
N LEU A 80 8.46 4.43 10.34
CA LEU A 80 8.90 3.84 9.08
C LEU A 80 9.84 4.85 8.41
N ASP A 81 11.15 4.63 8.53
CA ASP A 81 12.13 5.46 7.85
C ASP A 81 12.26 5.00 6.40
N LEU A 82 11.85 5.87 5.49
CA LEU A 82 11.83 5.65 4.04
C LEU A 82 12.84 6.56 3.32
N THR A 83 13.77 7.17 4.07
CA THR A 83 14.83 7.99 3.46
C THR A 83 15.87 7.13 2.74
N LEU A 84 16.23 7.54 1.53
CA LEU A 84 17.32 6.99 0.71
C LEU A 84 18.67 7.58 1.07
#